data_AF-A0A7K0DTI9-F1
#
_entry.id   AF-A0A7K0DTI9-F1
#
_cell.length_a   1.000
_cell.length_b   1.000
_cell.length_c   1.000
_cell.angle_alpha   90.00
_cell.angle_beta   90.00
_cell.angle_gamma   90.00
#
_symmetry.space_group_name_H-M   'P 1'
#
loop_
_entity.id
_entity.type
_entity.pdbx_description
1 polymer ?
#
loop_
_entity_poly.entity_id
_entity_poly.type
_entity_poly.pdbx_seq_one_letter_code
_entity_poly.pdbx_strand_id
1 'polypeptide(L)'
;MTRQPPLRIAGIHLRRLATELLGLREAAGLNRQQVQELTKINDATLYRIEEALARPQQRTLLALMDLYKANEEKRELLGRLFKDSTKRGLLLPYHADLPDSYNTYISLEDEADSLQSFEPLVIPGLLQTEDYARELISEISPESTETNIASNVRSRLDRQQRLVGDKPLNLWAIIDEPALHRIVGGPDTTRGQLEHLVESAGKSNITVQVVPFDSGGHPGMRGSFTLMEFPNADSPEVAYLDTMAGQVFVEERAQIRRYTDQFIRLAAIALSPARSLRLIRDIAGSS
;
A
#
# COMPACT_ATOMS: atom_id res chain seq x y z
N MET A 1 -0.15 10.71 35.06
CA MET A 1 -0.01 10.85 33.60
C MET A 1 -0.20 9.48 32.96
N THR A 2 -1.39 9.19 32.46
CA THR A 2 -1.68 7.90 31.81
C THR A 2 -1.00 7.90 30.46
N ARG A 3 0.05 7.10 30.27
CA ARG A 3 0.62 6.88 28.93
C ARG A 3 -0.47 6.21 28.08
N GLN A 4 -1.09 6.99 27.21
CA GLN A 4 -2.01 6.47 26.21
C GLN A 4 -1.23 5.43 25.40
N PRO A 5 -1.70 4.16 25.30
CA PRO A 5 -0.99 3.16 24.53
C PRO A 5 -0.87 3.67 23.09
N PRO A 6 0.28 3.47 22.42
CA PRO A 6 0.45 3.95 21.05
C PRO A 6 -0.68 3.40 20.18
N LEU A 7 -1.20 4.26 19.30
CA LEU A 7 -2.12 3.85 18.23
C LEU A 7 -1.48 2.68 17.46
N ARG A 8 -2.30 1.80 16.88
CA ARG A 8 -1.83 0.54 16.26
C ARG A 8 -2.55 0.30 14.95
N ILE A 9 -1.78 0.15 13.88
CA ILE A 9 -2.27 -0.17 12.54
C ILE A 9 -2.67 -1.65 12.44
N ALA A 10 -3.55 -1.96 11.50
CA ALA A 10 -3.87 -3.32 11.08
C ALA A 10 -2.91 -3.82 10.00
N GLY A 11 -1.96 -4.67 10.38
CA GLY A 11 -1.14 -5.43 9.43
C GLY A 11 -1.95 -6.49 8.67
N ILE A 12 -1.36 -7.09 7.62
CA ILE A 12 -2.08 -7.94 6.64
C ILE A 12 -2.86 -9.09 7.31
N HIS A 13 -2.27 -9.69 8.34
CA HIS A 13 -2.85 -10.80 9.10
C HIS A 13 -4.12 -10.39 9.87
N LEU A 14 -4.21 -9.14 10.35
CA LEU A 14 -5.41 -8.62 11.02
C LEU A 14 -6.50 -8.24 10.01
N ARG A 15 -6.11 -7.66 8.88
CA ARG A 15 -7.04 -7.33 7.79
C ARG A 15 -7.72 -8.58 7.24
N ARG A 16 -6.94 -9.61 6.91
CA ARG A 16 -7.52 -10.90 6.46
C ARG A 16 -8.37 -11.58 7.54
N LEU A 17 -7.99 -11.50 8.82
CA LEU A 17 -8.82 -12.02 9.91
C LEU A 17 -10.20 -11.33 9.93
N ALA A 18 -10.23 -10.02 9.70
CA ALA A 18 -11.46 -9.24 9.59
C ALA A 18 -12.30 -9.65 8.36
N THR A 19 -11.69 -9.70 7.18
CA THR A 19 -12.32 -10.11 5.91
C THR A 19 -12.92 -11.52 5.99
N GLU A 20 -12.20 -12.48 6.58
CA GLU A 20 -12.69 -13.86 6.76
C GLU A 20 -13.83 -13.96 7.78
N LEU A 21 -13.78 -13.17 8.87
CA LEU A 21 -14.89 -13.10 9.85
C LEU A 21 -16.14 -12.43 9.27
N LEU A 22 -15.97 -11.39 8.45
CA LEU A 22 -17.05 -10.72 7.73
C LEU A 22 -17.73 -11.68 6.75
N GLY A 23 -16.95 -12.36 5.90
CA GLY A 23 -17.48 -13.35 4.95
C GLY A 23 -18.19 -14.52 5.64
N LEU A 24 -17.72 -14.97 6.81
CA LEU A 24 -18.41 -15.97 7.63
C LEU A 24 -19.73 -15.43 8.23
N ARG A 25 -19.78 -14.17 8.68
CA ARG A 25 -21.03 -13.55 9.15
C ARG A 25 -22.06 -13.47 8.03
N GLU A 26 -21.64 -13.06 6.84
CA GLU A 26 -22.50 -12.94 5.66
C GLU A 26 -22.99 -14.30 5.17
N ALA A 27 -22.12 -15.31 5.12
CA ALA A 27 -22.50 -16.70 4.81
C ALA A 27 -23.47 -17.29 5.85
N ALA A 28 -23.39 -16.86 7.12
CA ALA A 28 -24.35 -17.21 8.16
C ALA A 28 -25.68 -16.42 8.07
N GLY A 29 -25.78 -15.41 7.19
CA GLY A 29 -26.96 -14.58 7.01
C GLY A 29 -27.25 -13.62 8.17
N LEU A 30 -26.23 -13.31 9.00
CA LEU A 30 -26.42 -12.54 10.24
C LEU A 30 -26.07 -11.05 10.06
N ASN A 31 -26.89 -10.18 10.62
CA ASN A 31 -26.55 -8.76 10.79
C ASN A 31 -25.85 -8.52 12.15
N ARG A 32 -25.21 -7.35 12.32
CA ARG A 32 -24.43 -7.03 13.53
C ARG A 32 -25.27 -7.00 14.81
N GLN A 33 -26.55 -6.59 14.75
CA GLN A 33 -27.45 -6.59 15.91
C GLN A 33 -27.74 -8.01 16.40
N GLN A 34 -28.01 -8.95 15.48
CA GLN A 34 -28.21 -10.37 15.81
C GLN A 34 -26.96 -10.98 16.44
N VAL A 35 -25.76 -10.62 15.94
CA VAL A 35 -24.49 -11.05 16.56
C VAL A 35 -24.38 -10.49 17.99
N GLN A 36 -24.72 -9.23 18.21
CA GLN A 36 -24.73 -8.62 19.55
C GLN A 36 -25.73 -9.31 20.50
N GLU A 37 -26.92 -9.64 20.04
CA GLU A 37 -27.93 -10.34 20.85
C GLU A 37 -27.43 -11.72 21.30
N LEU A 38 -26.82 -12.48 20.40
CA LEU A 38 -26.38 -13.86 20.63
C LEU A 38 -25.06 -13.99 21.39
N THR A 39 -24.13 -13.04 21.22
CA THR A 39 -22.76 -13.12 21.81
C THR A 39 -22.49 -12.09 22.92
N LYS A 40 -23.35 -11.07 23.04
CA LYS A 40 -23.13 -9.87 23.87
C LYS A 40 -21.91 -9.02 23.47
N ILE A 41 -21.32 -9.26 22.30
CA ILE A 41 -20.32 -8.37 21.69
C ILE A 41 -21.06 -7.13 21.16
N ASN A 42 -20.69 -5.92 21.58
CA ASN A 42 -21.39 -4.73 21.08
C ASN A 42 -21.07 -4.42 19.61
N ASP A 43 -22.03 -3.80 18.91
CA ASP A 43 -21.95 -3.44 17.50
C ASP A 43 -20.70 -2.61 17.15
N ALA A 44 -20.34 -1.63 17.98
CA ALA A 44 -19.13 -0.82 17.78
C ALA A 44 -17.83 -1.63 17.85
N THR A 45 -17.76 -2.68 18.67
CA THR A 45 -16.62 -3.59 18.78
C THR A 45 -16.60 -4.53 17.58
N LEU A 46 -17.76 -5.03 17.16
CA LEU A 46 -17.88 -5.89 15.98
C LEU A 46 -17.50 -5.13 14.70
N TYR A 47 -17.99 -3.90 14.51
CA TYR A 47 -17.56 -2.98 13.47
C TYR A 47 -16.04 -2.80 13.46
N ARG A 48 -15.43 -2.46 14.60
CA ARG A 48 -13.97 -2.31 14.67
C ARG A 48 -13.20 -3.59 14.38
N ILE A 49 -13.78 -4.77 14.61
CA ILE A 49 -13.16 -6.05 14.22
C ILE A 49 -13.31 -6.28 12.72
N GLU A 50 -14.49 -6.05 12.15
CA GLU A 50 -14.78 -6.23 10.70
C GLU A 50 -14.03 -5.23 9.80
N GLU A 51 -13.78 -4.01 10.28
CA GLU A 51 -12.94 -3.01 9.59
C GLU A 51 -11.44 -3.14 9.91
N ALA A 52 -11.02 -4.23 10.59
CA ALA A 52 -9.67 -4.48 11.08
C ALA A 52 -9.09 -3.46 12.10
N LEU A 53 -9.82 -2.37 12.42
CA LEU A 53 -9.46 -1.31 13.39
C LEU A 53 -9.20 -1.81 14.83
N ALA A 54 -9.54 -3.05 15.17
CA ALA A 54 -9.23 -3.67 16.44
C ALA A 54 -9.03 -5.19 16.30
N ARG A 55 -7.92 -5.69 16.85
CA ARG A 55 -7.73 -7.14 17.04
C ARG A 55 -8.72 -7.64 18.10
N PRO A 56 -9.51 -8.69 17.81
CA PRO A 56 -10.42 -9.27 18.81
C PRO A 56 -9.67 -9.82 20.02
N GLN A 57 -10.38 -10.07 21.12
CA GLN A 57 -9.85 -10.94 22.18
C GLN A 57 -9.98 -12.41 21.72
N GLN A 58 -9.13 -13.31 22.23
CA GLN A 58 -9.20 -14.73 21.85
C GLN A 58 -10.58 -15.35 22.15
N ARG A 59 -11.19 -14.99 23.29
CA ARG A 59 -12.57 -15.40 23.64
C ARG A 59 -13.61 -14.87 22.64
N THR A 60 -13.45 -13.63 22.19
CA THR A 60 -14.31 -13.02 21.16
C THR A 60 -14.19 -13.76 19.83
N LEU A 61 -12.96 -14.08 19.40
CA LEU A 61 -12.73 -14.83 18.17
C LEU A 61 -13.38 -16.23 18.21
N LEU A 62 -13.19 -16.98 19.31
CA LEU A 62 -13.84 -18.28 19.50
C LEU A 62 -15.36 -18.17 19.42
N ALA A 63 -15.97 -17.22 20.15
CA ALA A 63 -17.42 -17.02 20.13
C ALA A 63 -17.98 -16.66 18.74
N LEU A 64 -17.24 -15.90 17.94
CA LEU A 64 -17.62 -15.58 16.55
C LEU A 64 -17.49 -16.81 15.64
N MET A 65 -16.41 -17.61 15.76
CA MET A 65 -16.25 -18.86 15.00
C MET A 65 -17.32 -19.91 15.33
N ASP A 66 -17.74 -19.97 16.60
CA ASP A 66 -18.84 -20.83 17.05
C ASP A 66 -20.19 -20.35 16.51
N LEU A 67 -20.49 -19.04 16.61
CA LEU A 67 -21.73 -18.46 16.09
C LEU A 67 -21.86 -18.64 14.57
N TYR A 68 -20.80 -18.36 13.82
CA TYR A 68 -20.79 -18.45 12.36
C TYR A 68 -20.61 -19.89 11.85
N LYS A 69 -20.53 -20.88 12.76
CA LYS A 69 -20.37 -22.31 12.44
C LYS A 69 -19.16 -22.57 11.53
N ALA A 70 -18.05 -21.88 11.79
CA ALA A 70 -16.81 -22.07 11.05
C ALA A 70 -16.37 -23.55 11.10
N ASN A 71 -16.07 -24.12 9.93
CA ASN A 71 -15.53 -25.49 9.83
C ASN A 71 -14.08 -25.55 10.33
N GLU A 72 -13.52 -26.75 10.45
CA GLU A 72 -12.17 -26.95 11.01
C GLU A 72 -11.09 -26.18 10.24
N GLU A 73 -11.12 -26.23 8.91
CA GLU A 73 -10.21 -25.51 8.02
C GLU A 73 -10.24 -23.98 8.26
N LYS A 74 -11.43 -23.39 8.39
CA LYS A 74 -11.58 -21.96 8.72
C LYS A 74 -11.14 -21.66 10.16
N ARG A 75 -11.38 -22.56 11.12
CA ARG A 75 -10.91 -22.40 12.51
C ARG A 75 -9.39 -22.40 12.59
N GLU A 76 -8.72 -23.32 11.91
CA GLU A 76 -7.26 -23.36 11.80
C GLU A 76 -6.71 -22.09 11.13
N LEU A 77 -7.30 -21.66 10.00
CA LEU A 77 -6.90 -20.43 9.31
C LEU A 77 -7.03 -19.20 10.21
N LEU A 78 -8.20 -18.98 10.80
CA LEU A 78 -8.47 -17.84 11.69
C LEU A 78 -7.57 -17.87 12.93
N GLY A 79 -7.28 -19.07 13.47
CA GLY A 79 -6.35 -19.26 14.57
C GLY A 79 -4.91 -18.85 14.22
N ARG A 80 -4.43 -19.22 13.03
CA ARG A 80 -3.11 -18.79 12.50
C ARG A 80 -3.07 -17.27 12.30
N LEU A 81 -4.02 -16.69 11.57
CA LEU A 81 -4.10 -15.24 11.34
C LEU A 81 -4.19 -14.44 12.66
N PHE A 82 -4.94 -14.94 13.63
CA PHE A 82 -5.01 -14.33 14.96
C PHE A 82 -3.66 -14.38 15.69
N LYS A 83 -2.92 -15.49 15.61
CA LYS A 83 -1.58 -15.61 16.20
C LYS A 83 -0.60 -14.63 15.53
N ASP A 84 -0.59 -14.57 14.20
CA ASP A 84 0.39 -13.81 13.44
C ASP A 84 0.10 -12.30 13.44
N SER A 85 -1.16 -11.86 13.55
CA SER A 85 -1.57 -10.44 13.82
C SER A 85 -1.09 -9.85 15.16
N THR A 86 -0.29 -10.61 15.92
CA THR A 86 0.48 -10.09 17.06
C THR A 86 1.70 -9.30 16.58
N LYS A 87 2.29 -9.67 15.44
CA LYS A 87 3.25 -8.84 14.70
C LYS A 87 2.44 -7.72 14.02
N ARG A 88 2.66 -6.47 14.42
CA ARG A 88 2.07 -5.29 13.77
C ARG A 88 3.16 -4.26 13.56
N GLY A 89 3.06 -3.50 12.47
CA GLY A 89 3.93 -2.36 12.22
C GLY A 89 3.96 -1.40 13.42
N LEU A 90 5.14 -0.93 13.77
CA LEU A 90 5.33 0.06 14.82
C LEU A 90 4.98 1.44 14.26
N LEU A 91 3.92 2.08 14.77
CA LEU A 91 3.67 3.48 14.46
C LEU A 91 4.80 4.36 15.02
N LEU A 92 5.67 4.83 14.13
CA LEU A 92 6.66 5.86 14.42
C LEU A 92 5.93 7.20 14.71
N PRO A 93 6.45 8.07 15.59
CA PRO A 93 5.64 9.12 16.23
C PRO A 93 4.97 10.15 15.29
N TYR A 94 5.58 10.43 14.13
CA TYR A 94 5.12 11.39 13.12
C TYR A 94 4.08 10.80 12.15
N HIS A 95 3.88 9.47 12.16
CA HIS A 95 2.76 8.87 11.47
C HIS A 95 1.41 9.17 12.18
N ALA A 96 1.42 9.71 13.40
CA ALA A 96 0.20 10.13 14.11
C ALA A 96 -0.53 11.29 13.41
N ASP A 97 0.18 12.12 12.64
CA ASP A 97 -0.38 13.25 11.89
C ASP A 97 -0.80 12.85 10.45
N LEU A 98 -0.66 11.56 10.09
CA LEU A 98 -1.04 11.02 8.79
C LEU A 98 -2.43 10.35 8.85
N PRO A 99 -3.18 10.32 7.74
CA PRO A 99 -4.43 9.55 7.66
C PRO A 99 -4.23 8.07 8.01
N ASP A 100 -5.16 7.49 8.78
CA ASP A 100 -5.13 6.08 9.21
C ASP A 100 -5.01 5.07 8.04
N SER A 101 -5.56 5.42 6.87
CA SER A 101 -5.42 4.61 5.65
C SER A 101 -3.98 4.62 5.11
N TYR A 102 -3.29 5.76 5.16
CA TYR A 102 -1.92 5.87 4.66
C TYR A 102 -0.95 5.14 5.61
N ASN A 103 -1.22 5.23 6.91
CA ASN A 103 -0.58 4.38 7.91
C ASN A 103 -0.80 2.88 7.64
N THR A 104 -2.00 2.49 7.20
CA THR A 104 -2.29 1.11 6.78
C THR A 104 -1.46 0.70 5.56
N TYR A 105 -1.35 1.55 4.55
CA TYR A 105 -0.46 1.32 3.41
C TYR A 105 1.00 1.08 3.86
N ILE A 106 1.53 1.93 4.75
CA ILE A 106 2.92 1.85 5.22
C ILE A 106 3.17 0.54 5.98
N SER A 107 2.23 0.09 6.82
CA SER A 107 2.37 -1.21 7.50
C SER A 107 2.35 -2.40 6.55
N LEU A 108 1.65 -2.31 5.41
CA LEU A 108 1.63 -3.36 4.40
C LEU A 108 2.91 -3.36 3.55
N GLU A 109 3.43 -2.17 3.20
CA GLU A 109 4.72 -2.01 2.53
C GLU A 109 5.91 -2.53 3.38
N ASP A 110 5.86 -2.33 4.71
CA ASP A 110 6.86 -2.89 5.64
C ASP A 110 6.82 -4.43 5.67
N GLU A 111 5.61 -5.03 5.68
CA GLU A 111 5.39 -6.49 5.65
C GLU A 111 5.62 -7.15 4.27
N ALA A 112 5.75 -6.37 3.18
CA ALA A 112 5.89 -6.88 1.81
C ALA A 112 7.32 -7.33 1.45
N ASP A 113 7.40 -8.35 0.60
CA ASP A 113 8.65 -8.86 -0.02
C ASP A 113 8.86 -8.26 -1.42
N SER A 114 7.77 -7.92 -2.13
CA SER A 114 7.82 -7.22 -3.41
C SER A 114 6.66 -6.23 -3.58
N LEU A 115 6.92 -5.14 -4.32
CA LEU A 115 5.93 -4.20 -4.82
C LEU A 115 6.01 -4.09 -6.34
N GLN A 116 4.86 -4.08 -6.99
CA GLN A 116 4.68 -3.78 -8.41
C GLN A 116 3.80 -2.52 -8.52
N SER A 117 4.37 -1.37 -8.87
CA SER A 117 3.65 -0.09 -8.93
C SER A 117 3.54 0.44 -10.36
N PHE A 118 2.37 0.99 -10.69
CA PHE A 118 2.18 1.79 -11.89
C PHE A 118 1.81 3.22 -11.50
N GLU A 119 2.56 4.21 -11.99
CA GLU A 119 2.38 5.63 -11.70
C GLU A 119 2.25 6.46 -13.00
N PRO A 120 1.06 7.02 -13.31
CA PRO A 120 0.83 7.76 -14.56
C PRO A 120 1.16 9.26 -14.50
N LEU A 121 1.32 9.84 -13.31
CA LEU A 121 1.33 11.30 -13.14
C LEU A 121 2.55 11.83 -12.38
N VAL A 122 3.21 11.00 -11.57
CA VAL A 122 4.30 11.39 -10.65
C VAL A 122 5.33 10.27 -10.56
N ILE A 123 6.53 10.58 -10.07
CA ILE A 123 7.53 9.54 -9.74
C ILE A 123 7.04 8.71 -8.53
N PRO A 124 7.18 7.37 -8.50
CA PRO A 124 6.78 6.53 -7.38
C PRO A 124 7.41 6.97 -6.06
N GLY A 125 6.65 7.02 -4.96
CA GLY A 125 7.09 7.60 -3.68
C GLY A 125 8.35 6.99 -3.06
N LEU A 126 8.61 5.69 -3.31
CA LEU A 126 9.84 5.00 -2.91
C LEU A 126 11.09 5.38 -3.72
N LEU A 127 10.92 6.16 -4.79
CA LEU A 127 11.99 6.61 -5.68
C LEU A 127 12.06 8.15 -5.74
N GLN A 128 11.42 8.85 -4.80
CA GLN A 128 11.39 10.32 -4.76
C GLN A 128 12.57 10.92 -3.97
N THR A 129 13.10 12.06 -4.41
CA THR A 129 14.01 12.88 -3.57
C THR A 129 13.20 13.64 -2.50
N GLU A 130 13.88 14.16 -1.45
CA GLU A 130 13.20 14.99 -0.45
C GLU A 130 12.55 16.22 -1.10
N ASP A 131 13.32 16.92 -1.94
CA ASP A 131 12.88 18.17 -2.59
C ASP A 131 11.67 17.93 -3.50
N TYR A 132 11.73 16.91 -4.38
CA TYR A 132 10.60 16.57 -5.25
C TYR A 132 9.37 16.12 -4.45
N ALA A 133 9.55 15.33 -3.39
CA ALA A 133 8.44 14.92 -2.54
C ALA A 133 7.79 16.12 -1.84
N ARG A 134 8.59 17.06 -1.32
CA ARG A 134 8.14 18.28 -0.63
C ARG A 134 7.34 19.19 -1.56
N GLU A 135 7.90 19.50 -2.72
CA GLU A 135 7.27 20.36 -3.71
C GLU A 135 6.00 19.71 -4.27
N LEU A 136 6.03 18.40 -4.57
CA LEU A 136 4.83 17.67 -5.00
C LEU A 136 3.70 17.75 -3.97
N ILE A 137 3.98 17.47 -2.69
CA ILE A 137 2.96 17.48 -1.62
C ILE A 137 2.39 18.90 -1.43
N SER A 138 3.24 19.92 -1.50
CA SER A 138 2.85 21.34 -1.41
C SER A 138 1.94 21.75 -2.57
N GLU A 139 2.30 21.38 -3.81
CA GLU A 139 1.56 21.73 -5.02
C GLU A 139 0.18 21.01 -5.13
N ILE A 140 0.08 19.75 -4.68
CA ILE A 140 -1.18 18.96 -4.77
C ILE A 140 -2.12 19.13 -3.58
N SER A 141 -1.66 19.70 -2.46
CA SER A 141 -2.49 19.95 -1.27
C SER A 141 -2.23 21.35 -0.69
N PRO A 142 -2.62 22.44 -1.39
CA PRO A 142 -2.33 23.82 -0.98
C PRO A 142 -2.91 24.24 0.38
N GLU A 143 -3.90 23.49 0.88
CA GLU A 143 -4.49 23.65 2.21
C GLU A 143 -3.68 22.98 3.34
N SER A 144 -2.63 22.23 3.03
CA SER A 144 -1.77 21.56 4.01
C SER A 144 -0.86 22.54 4.75
N THR A 145 -0.67 22.30 6.05
CA THR A 145 0.31 23.06 6.84
C THR A 145 1.72 22.53 6.59
N GLU A 146 2.74 23.38 6.77
CA GLU A 146 4.17 22.97 6.68
C GLU A 146 4.48 21.75 7.59
N THR A 147 3.85 21.68 8.77
CA THR A 147 3.97 20.51 9.66
C THR A 147 3.45 19.22 8.99
N ASN A 148 2.31 19.28 8.31
CA ASN A 148 1.73 18.14 7.60
C ASN A 148 2.60 17.75 6.39
N ILE A 149 3.12 18.73 5.64
CA ILE A 149 4.04 18.52 4.52
C ILE A 149 5.30 17.81 5.03
N ALA A 150 5.97 18.36 6.04
CA ALA A 150 7.17 17.79 6.64
C ALA A 150 6.96 16.35 7.18
N SER A 151 5.81 16.06 7.81
CA SER A 151 5.47 14.71 8.27
C SER A 151 5.26 13.72 7.11
N ASN A 152 4.64 14.15 6.00
CA ASN A 152 4.47 13.32 4.80
C ASN A 152 5.80 13.08 4.07
N VAL A 153 6.62 14.12 3.92
CA VAL A 153 7.96 14.04 3.33
C VAL A 153 8.84 13.07 4.12
N ARG A 154 8.92 13.24 5.44
CA ARG A 154 9.65 12.34 6.34
C ARG A 154 9.18 10.89 6.21
N SER A 155 7.85 10.68 6.21
CA SER A 155 7.25 9.36 6.01
C SER A 155 7.71 8.70 4.70
N ARG A 156 7.85 9.47 3.60
CA ARG A 156 8.40 8.95 2.33
C ARG A 156 9.88 8.55 2.46
N LEU A 157 10.71 9.36 3.11
CA LEU A 157 12.14 9.06 3.30
C LEU A 157 12.38 7.83 4.20
N ASP A 158 11.57 7.64 5.24
CA ASP A 158 11.68 6.48 6.13
C ASP A 158 11.25 5.18 5.41
N ARG A 159 10.19 5.24 4.59
CA ARG A 159 9.76 4.12 3.74
C ARG A 159 10.85 3.62 2.80
N GLN A 160 11.66 4.53 2.24
CA GLN A 160 12.77 4.18 1.35
C GLN A 160 13.84 3.29 1.99
N GLN A 161 13.92 3.23 3.33
CA GLN A 161 14.80 2.29 4.03
C GLN A 161 14.44 0.82 3.73
N ARG A 162 13.22 0.52 3.27
CA ARG A 162 12.86 -0.83 2.79
C ARG A 162 13.61 -1.24 1.53
N LEU A 163 14.13 -0.31 0.72
CA LEU A 163 14.90 -0.62 -0.50
C LEU A 163 16.36 -1.00 -0.24
N VAL A 164 16.81 -1.03 1.02
CA VAL A 164 18.20 -1.31 1.44
C VAL A 164 18.26 -2.33 2.58
N GLY A 165 19.47 -2.80 2.92
CA GLY A 165 19.72 -3.79 3.99
C GLY A 165 19.73 -5.24 3.50
N ASP A 166 19.70 -6.19 4.44
CA ASP A 166 19.89 -7.63 4.17
C ASP A 166 18.70 -8.29 3.44
N LYS A 167 17.50 -7.71 3.57
CA LYS A 167 16.26 -8.14 2.91
C LYS A 167 15.55 -6.92 2.31
N PRO A 168 16.11 -6.37 1.22
CA PRO A 168 15.51 -5.22 0.58
C PRO A 168 14.23 -5.64 -0.14
N LEU A 169 13.24 -4.77 -0.10
CA LEU A 169 12.01 -4.86 -0.87
C LEU A 169 12.34 -4.90 -2.37
N ASN A 170 11.73 -5.84 -3.10
CA ASN A 170 11.86 -5.92 -4.55
C ASN A 170 10.82 -4.98 -5.19
N LEU A 171 11.27 -3.88 -5.80
CA LEU A 171 10.41 -2.88 -6.40
C LEU A 171 10.43 -3.00 -7.93
N TRP A 172 9.28 -3.22 -8.55
CA TRP A 172 9.07 -3.06 -9.98
C TRP A 172 8.17 -1.85 -10.23
N ALA A 173 8.77 -0.72 -10.56
CA ALA A 173 8.08 0.51 -10.90
C ALA A 173 7.90 0.63 -12.42
N ILE A 174 6.66 0.79 -12.87
CA ILE A 174 6.32 1.21 -14.22
C ILE A 174 5.82 2.66 -14.14
N ILE A 175 6.51 3.54 -14.83
CA ILE A 175 6.22 4.98 -14.85
C ILE A 175 5.69 5.32 -16.24
N ASP A 176 4.66 6.14 -16.33
CA ASP A 176 4.21 6.65 -17.63
C ASP A 176 5.08 7.86 -18.03
N GLU A 177 5.48 7.97 -19.30
CA GLU A 177 6.35 9.05 -19.78
C GLU A 177 5.87 10.48 -19.42
N PRO A 178 4.56 10.80 -19.38
CA PRO A 178 4.04 12.09 -18.89
C PRO A 178 4.44 12.48 -17.46
N ALA A 179 4.82 11.51 -16.62
CA ALA A 179 5.31 11.77 -15.26
C ALA A 179 6.77 12.27 -15.24
N LEU A 180 7.58 11.86 -16.23
CA LEU A 180 8.99 12.26 -16.36
C LEU A 180 9.15 13.70 -16.87
N HIS A 181 8.17 14.18 -17.64
CA HIS A 181 8.12 15.56 -18.15
C HIS A 181 7.38 16.55 -17.24
N ARG A 182 6.88 16.10 -16.07
CA ARG A 182 6.18 16.95 -15.12
C ARG A 182 7.21 17.77 -14.33
N ILE A 183 7.30 19.07 -14.60
CA ILE A 183 8.08 19.98 -13.77
C ILE A 183 7.35 20.13 -12.42
N VAL A 184 8.02 19.75 -11.35
CA VAL A 184 7.56 19.86 -9.95
C VAL A 184 8.69 20.54 -9.17
N GLY A 185 8.39 21.60 -8.42
CA GLY A 185 9.42 22.35 -7.70
C GLY A 185 10.47 23.04 -8.60
N GLY A 186 10.16 23.21 -9.89
CA GLY A 186 11.06 23.80 -10.88
C GLY A 186 12.04 22.82 -11.57
N PRO A 187 12.81 23.29 -12.57
CA PRO A 187 13.66 22.44 -13.41
C PRO A 187 14.76 21.71 -12.63
N ASP A 188 15.45 22.39 -11.70
CA ASP A 188 16.57 21.80 -10.94
C ASP A 188 16.09 20.63 -10.05
N THR A 189 14.96 20.81 -9.35
CA THR A 189 14.29 19.78 -8.54
C THR A 189 13.88 18.58 -9.38
N THR A 190 13.29 18.84 -10.55
CA THR A 190 12.86 17.80 -11.50
C THR A 190 14.05 17.05 -12.09
N ARG A 191 15.13 17.75 -12.45
CA ARG A 191 16.38 17.14 -12.93
C ARG A 191 17.02 16.25 -11.88
N GLY A 192 17.22 16.75 -10.66
CA GLY A 192 17.79 15.98 -9.55
C GLY A 192 16.95 14.73 -9.21
N GLN A 193 15.63 14.82 -9.35
CA GLN A 193 14.74 13.67 -9.25
C GLN A 193 14.97 12.62 -10.36
N LEU A 194 15.13 13.03 -11.62
CA LEU A 194 15.38 12.09 -12.71
C LEU A 194 16.78 11.46 -12.61
N GLU A 195 17.78 12.23 -12.17
CA GLU A 195 19.13 11.71 -11.85
C GLU A 195 19.07 10.65 -10.74
N HIS A 196 18.38 10.93 -9.64
CA HIS A 196 18.17 9.96 -8.56
C HIS A 196 17.43 8.69 -9.02
N LEU A 197 16.46 8.82 -9.93
CA LEU A 197 15.74 7.68 -10.50
C LEU A 197 16.68 6.78 -11.33
N VAL A 198 17.62 7.37 -12.07
CA VAL A 198 18.66 6.66 -12.83
C VAL A 198 19.63 5.92 -11.91
N GLU A 199 20.03 6.53 -10.79
CA GLU A 199 20.87 5.89 -9.78
C GLU A 199 20.16 4.72 -9.09
N SER A 200 18.93 4.93 -8.63
CA SER A 200 18.15 3.91 -7.93
C SER A 200 17.84 2.70 -8.80
N ALA A 201 17.56 2.89 -10.10
CA ALA A 201 17.39 1.81 -11.07
C ALA A 201 18.68 1.00 -11.36
N GLY A 202 19.84 1.39 -10.79
CA GLY A 202 21.07 0.59 -10.80
C GLY A 202 21.12 -0.49 -9.72
N LYS A 203 20.19 -0.49 -8.74
CA LYS A 203 20.13 -1.48 -7.65
C LYS A 203 19.45 -2.77 -8.11
N SER A 204 19.98 -3.92 -7.69
CA SER A 204 19.50 -5.25 -8.16
C SER A 204 18.07 -5.60 -7.74
N ASN A 205 17.54 -4.96 -6.70
CA ASN A 205 16.17 -5.11 -6.22
C ASN A 205 15.19 -4.08 -6.83
N ILE A 206 15.62 -3.23 -7.76
CA ILE A 206 14.79 -2.17 -8.35
C ILE A 206 14.76 -2.31 -9.87
N THR A 207 13.57 -2.55 -10.42
CA THR A 207 13.28 -2.51 -11.86
C THR A 207 12.46 -1.27 -12.17
N VAL A 208 12.98 -0.38 -13.01
CA VAL A 208 12.24 0.77 -13.55
C VAL A 208 11.97 0.54 -15.03
N GLN A 209 10.70 0.66 -15.43
CA GLN A 209 10.28 0.71 -16.82
C GLN A 209 9.46 1.95 -17.10
N VAL A 210 9.48 2.42 -18.36
CA VAL A 210 8.68 3.56 -18.82
C VAL A 210 7.71 3.12 -19.90
N VAL A 211 6.41 3.45 -19.75
CA VAL A 211 5.43 3.36 -20.85
C VAL A 211 5.60 4.61 -21.72
N PRO A 212 6.03 4.49 -22.99
CA PRO A 212 6.28 5.66 -23.83
C PRO A 212 4.99 6.22 -24.45
N PHE A 213 5.00 7.51 -24.82
CA PHE A 213 3.87 8.23 -25.44
C PHE A 213 3.27 7.52 -26.67
N ASP A 214 4.07 6.79 -27.44
CA ASP A 214 3.64 6.09 -28.66
C ASP A 214 2.92 4.76 -28.40
N SER A 215 2.78 4.34 -27.13
CA SER A 215 2.06 3.13 -26.71
C SER A 215 0.55 3.14 -27.00
N GLY A 216 -0.03 4.32 -27.28
CA GLY A 216 -1.47 4.47 -27.49
C GLY A 216 -2.29 4.24 -26.21
N GLY A 217 -3.52 3.74 -26.34
CA GLY A 217 -4.40 3.50 -25.19
C GLY A 217 -4.04 2.24 -24.40
N HIS A 218 -3.73 2.38 -23.10
CA HIS A 218 -3.24 1.29 -22.23
C HIS A 218 -4.02 1.20 -20.89
N PRO A 219 -3.95 0.08 -20.15
CA PRO A 219 -4.70 -0.11 -18.90
C PRO A 219 -4.44 0.95 -17.82
N GLY A 220 -3.24 1.52 -17.80
CA GLY A 220 -2.77 2.49 -16.81
C GLY A 220 -3.48 3.85 -16.87
N MET A 221 -4.11 4.19 -18.01
CA MET A 221 -4.93 5.41 -18.13
C MET A 221 -6.13 5.48 -17.17
N ARG A 222 -6.39 4.40 -16.41
CA ARG A 222 -7.42 4.36 -15.35
C ARG A 222 -6.95 4.93 -14.01
N GLY A 223 -5.65 5.17 -13.82
CA GLY A 223 -5.06 5.65 -12.57
C GLY A 223 -3.89 4.79 -12.09
N SER A 224 -3.20 5.26 -11.04
CA SER A 224 -2.14 4.50 -10.38
C SER A 224 -2.70 3.32 -9.58
N PHE A 225 -1.85 2.31 -9.40
CA PHE A 225 -2.08 1.23 -8.45
C PHE A 225 -0.76 0.60 -8.03
N THR A 226 -0.74 -0.02 -6.85
CA THR A 226 0.40 -0.81 -6.36
C THR A 226 -0.07 -2.18 -5.91
N LEU A 227 0.49 -3.23 -6.49
CA LEU A 227 0.35 -4.61 -6.00
C LEU A 227 1.44 -4.89 -4.96
N MET A 228 1.04 -5.54 -3.87
CA MET A 228 1.88 -5.93 -2.75
C MET A 228 1.88 -7.45 -2.61
N GLU A 229 3.06 -8.07 -2.67
CA GLU A 229 3.23 -9.51 -2.46
C GLU A 229 3.96 -9.76 -1.13
N PHE A 230 3.57 -10.82 -0.43
CA PHE A 230 4.00 -11.11 0.95
C PHE A 230 4.72 -12.47 1.03
N PRO A 231 5.69 -12.66 1.95
CA PRO A 231 6.54 -13.86 2.03
C PRO A 231 5.81 -15.20 2.20
N ASN A 232 4.58 -15.20 2.70
CA ASN A 232 3.81 -16.41 2.98
C ASN A 232 2.82 -16.68 1.85
N ALA A 233 2.85 -17.86 1.24
CA ALA A 233 1.87 -18.29 0.22
C ALA A 233 0.41 -18.31 0.72
N ASP A 234 0.19 -18.30 2.03
CA ASP A 234 -1.13 -18.09 2.62
C ASP A 234 -1.59 -16.63 2.57
N SER A 235 -0.68 -15.65 2.69
CA SER A 235 -1.02 -14.23 2.72
C SER A 235 -1.55 -13.78 1.34
N PRO A 236 -2.77 -13.21 1.26
CA PRO A 236 -3.27 -12.68 0.00
C PRO A 236 -2.46 -11.45 -0.39
N GLU A 237 -2.14 -11.35 -1.68
CA GLU A 237 -1.69 -10.11 -2.31
C GLU A 237 -2.73 -9.00 -2.07
N VAL A 238 -2.26 -7.75 -2.02
CA VAL A 238 -3.11 -6.56 -1.88
C VAL A 238 -2.85 -5.62 -3.04
N ALA A 239 -3.90 -5.14 -3.70
CA ALA A 239 -3.79 -4.00 -4.60
C ALA A 239 -4.24 -2.74 -3.85
N TYR A 240 -3.38 -1.72 -3.84
CA TYR A 240 -3.64 -0.40 -3.29
C TYR A 240 -3.89 0.61 -4.41
N LEU A 241 -4.85 1.50 -4.19
CA LEU A 241 -5.12 2.65 -5.05
C LEU A 241 -5.25 3.90 -4.18
N ASP A 242 -4.58 4.98 -4.58
CA ASP A 242 -4.76 6.31 -4.00
C ASP A 242 -5.70 7.11 -4.91
N THR A 243 -6.80 7.62 -4.37
CA THR A 243 -7.85 8.28 -5.18
C THR A 243 -8.33 9.55 -4.49
N MET A 244 -8.94 10.46 -5.26
CA MET A 244 -9.58 11.67 -4.71
C MET A 244 -10.71 11.38 -3.71
N ALA A 245 -11.26 10.16 -3.70
CA ALA A 245 -12.25 9.70 -2.72
C ALA A 245 -11.63 9.05 -1.47
N GLY A 246 -10.29 9.01 -1.39
CA GLY A 246 -9.53 8.29 -0.38
C GLY A 246 -8.86 7.02 -0.92
N GLN A 247 -8.24 6.28 -0.02
CA GLN A 247 -7.40 5.13 -0.34
C GLN A 247 -8.18 3.82 -0.30
N VAL A 248 -7.96 2.97 -1.31
CA VAL A 248 -8.68 1.71 -1.49
C VAL A 248 -7.71 0.54 -1.41
N PHE A 249 -8.06 -0.45 -0.58
CA PHE A 249 -7.35 -1.72 -0.47
C PHE A 249 -8.23 -2.83 -1.04
N VAL A 250 -7.74 -3.49 -2.09
CA VAL A 250 -8.39 -4.62 -2.75
C VAL A 250 -7.69 -5.89 -2.31
N GLU A 251 -8.44 -6.81 -1.69
CA GLU A 251 -7.96 -8.11 -1.20
C GLU A 251 -8.68 -9.29 -1.90
N GLU A 252 -9.66 -8.99 -2.74
CA GLU A 252 -10.49 -10.01 -3.38
C GLU A 252 -9.73 -10.70 -4.52
N ARG A 253 -9.50 -12.02 -4.40
CA ARG A 253 -8.65 -12.81 -5.31
C ARG A 253 -8.97 -12.64 -6.80
N ALA A 254 -10.21 -12.41 -7.22
CA ALA A 254 -10.51 -12.20 -8.64
C ALA A 254 -10.21 -10.78 -9.12
N GLN A 255 -10.26 -9.78 -8.23
CA GLN A 255 -9.84 -8.42 -8.51
C GLN A 255 -8.32 -8.28 -8.51
N ILE A 256 -7.63 -8.91 -7.55
CA ILE A 256 -6.15 -9.03 -7.54
C ILE A 256 -5.65 -9.52 -8.90
N ARG A 257 -6.14 -10.68 -9.37
CA ARG A 257 -5.76 -11.22 -10.69
C ARG A 257 -5.97 -10.23 -11.84
N ARG A 258 -7.04 -9.42 -11.80
CA ARG A 258 -7.26 -8.36 -12.82
C ARG A 258 -6.19 -7.27 -12.76
N TYR A 259 -5.72 -6.86 -11.58
CA TYR A 259 -4.62 -5.91 -11.42
C TYR A 259 -3.30 -6.54 -11.89
N THR A 260 -3.00 -7.79 -11.51
CA THR A 260 -1.82 -8.52 -11.99
C THR A 260 -1.81 -8.63 -13.52
N ASP A 261 -2.95 -8.98 -14.13
CA ASP A 261 -3.13 -9.00 -15.59
C ASP A 261 -2.92 -7.62 -16.24
N GLN A 262 -3.33 -6.53 -15.58
CA GLN A 262 -3.08 -5.17 -16.10
C GLN A 262 -1.61 -4.78 -15.96
N PHE A 263 -0.96 -5.11 -14.85
CA PHE A 263 0.45 -4.83 -14.63
C PHE A 263 1.33 -5.56 -15.65
N ILE A 264 1.07 -6.84 -15.91
CA ILE A 264 1.78 -7.62 -16.95
C ILE A 264 1.57 -7.01 -18.35
N ARG A 265 0.37 -6.50 -18.66
CA ARG A 265 0.10 -5.79 -19.93
C ARG A 265 0.88 -4.48 -20.03
N LEU A 266 1.00 -3.74 -18.94
CA LEU A 266 1.82 -2.52 -18.87
C LEU A 266 3.31 -2.84 -19.02
N ALA A 267 3.81 -3.86 -18.34
CA ALA A 267 5.20 -4.32 -18.46
C ALA A 267 5.57 -4.75 -19.89
N ALA A 268 4.62 -5.34 -20.62
CA ALA A 268 4.81 -5.81 -21.99
C ALA A 268 4.85 -4.70 -23.06
N ILE A 269 4.20 -3.56 -22.82
CA ILE A 269 4.27 -2.37 -23.70
C ILE A 269 5.36 -1.39 -23.27
N ALA A 270 5.73 -1.40 -21.99
CA ALA A 270 6.77 -0.53 -21.46
C ALA A 270 8.15 -0.86 -22.06
N LEU A 271 8.97 0.17 -22.19
CA LEU A 271 10.37 0.06 -22.57
C LEU A 271 11.10 -0.90 -21.63
N SER A 272 12.02 -1.71 -22.20
CA SER A 272 12.92 -2.53 -21.39
C SER A 272 13.73 -1.65 -20.42
N PRO A 273 14.13 -2.13 -19.23
CA PRO A 273 14.79 -1.27 -18.22
C PRO A 273 15.98 -0.46 -18.76
N ALA A 274 16.79 -1.05 -19.64
CA ALA A 274 17.92 -0.36 -20.30
C ALA A 274 17.52 0.71 -21.34
N ARG A 275 16.31 0.63 -21.92
CA ARG A 275 15.73 1.68 -22.78
C ARG A 275 15.10 2.79 -21.93
N SER A 276 14.35 2.40 -20.90
CA SER A 276 13.78 3.30 -19.89
C SER A 276 14.85 4.20 -19.27
N LEU A 277 15.97 3.61 -18.84
CA LEU A 277 17.12 4.36 -18.29
C LEU A 277 17.82 5.29 -19.29
N ARG A 278 17.71 5.04 -20.60
CA ARG A 278 18.20 6.00 -21.61
C ARG A 278 17.24 7.19 -21.71
N LEU A 279 15.95 6.92 -21.89
CA LEU A 279 14.92 7.95 -21.95
C LEU A 279 14.96 8.88 -20.73
N ILE A 280 15.04 8.34 -19.51
CA ILE A 280 15.12 9.16 -18.28
C ILE A 280 16.37 10.06 -18.28
N ARG A 281 17.54 9.55 -18.72
CA ARG A 281 18.77 10.35 -18.85
C ARG A 281 18.66 11.43 -19.92
N ASP A 282 18.06 11.11 -21.06
CA ASP A 282 17.89 12.04 -22.18
C ASP A 282 16.97 13.20 -21.76
N ILE A 283 15.90 12.92 -21.01
CA ILE A 283 15.02 13.94 -20.41
C ILE A 283 15.78 14.78 -19.38
N ALA A 284 16.49 14.15 -18.43
CA ALA A 284 17.25 14.84 -17.39
C ALA A 284 18.35 15.77 -17.95
N GLY A 285 19.00 15.36 -19.04
CA GLY A 285 20.00 16.18 -19.74
C GLY A 285 19.42 17.36 -20.55
N SER A 286 18.10 17.40 -20.73
CA SER A 286 17.40 18.39 -21.56
C SER A 286 16.60 19.45 -20.79
N SER A 287 16.43 19.30 -19.46
CA SER A 287 15.54 20.11 -18.56
C SER A 287 16.22 21.12 -17.49
#